data_AF-A0A0K2ZAJ2-F1
#
_entry.id   AF-A0A0K2ZAJ2-F1
#
_cell.length_a   1.000
_cell.length_b   1.000
_cell.length_c   1.000
_cell.angle_alpha   90.00
_cell.angle_beta   90.00
_cell.angle_gamma   90.00
#
_symmetry.space_group_name_H-M   'P 1'
#
loop_
_entity.id
_entity.type
_entity.pdbx_description
1 polymer ?
#
loop_
_entity_poly.entity_id
_entity_poly.type
_entity_poly.pdbx_seq_one_letter_code
_entity_poly.pdbx_strand_id
1 'polypeptide(L)'
;MAPRTLLLLLSAALALTETWAGSHSLRYFSAGTSRPGRGEPRFMSVGYVDDTQFLRFDSDAASPRMEPRAPWAEQEGLEYWEEQTGLAKDFTQSFRVGLGNLRGYYNQSEAGSHTIQWMYGCDLGPDGRLLRGYHQFAYDGKDYIALNGDLRSWTAADTAAQITQRKWEVAREAEQVRAHLEGTCVEWLRRHLENGKETLQRADPPKTHVTHHPVSDHEATLRCWALGFYPAEITLTWQRDGEEQTQDTELVETRPVGDGTFQKWAAVVVPSGEEQRYTCHVQHEGLPEPLTLRWEPSSQSTIPIVGIVAGLAVLAVVVTGAVVAAVMWRRKSSGGKGGSYSQAASSDSGQGSDVCLTA
;
A
#
# COMPACT_ATOMS: atom_id res chain seq x y z
N MET A 1 36.12 -22.73 4.08
CA MET A 1 36.54 -21.47 3.44
C MET A 1 35.37 -21.04 2.56
N ALA A 2 34.48 -20.18 3.06
CA ALA A 2 33.31 -19.76 2.29
C ALA A 2 33.78 -18.97 1.04
N PRO A 3 33.15 -19.13 -0.13
CA PRO A 3 33.59 -18.43 -1.33
C PRO A 3 33.46 -16.92 -1.11
N ARG A 4 34.50 -16.15 -1.45
CA ARG A 4 34.52 -14.67 -1.32
C ARG A 4 33.31 -13.98 -1.94
N THR A 5 32.71 -14.56 -2.98
CA THR A 5 31.47 -14.11 -3.62
C THR A 5 30.25 -14.21 -2.71
N LEU A 6 30.14 -15.26 -1.88
CA LEU A 6 29.04 -15.42 -0.93
C LEU A 6 29.11 -14.36 0.18
N LEU A 7 30.33 -14.04 0.65
CA LEU A 7 30.55 -12.99 1.64
C LEU A 7 30.22 -11.59 1.09
N LEU A 8 30.51 -11.31 -0.18
CA LEU A 8 30.21 -10.04 -0.84
C LEU A 8 28.70 -9.86 -1.08
N LEU A 9 27.99 -10.93 -1.47
CA LEU A 9 26.54 -10.90 -1.62
C LEU A 9 25.82 -10.75 -0.28
N LEU A 10 26.29 -11.44 0.77
CA LEU A 10 25.76 -11.29 2.13
C LEU A 10 26.01 -9.88 2.70
N SER A 11 27.17 -9.27 2.42
CA SER A 11 27.44 -7.90 2.89
C SER A 11 26.68 -6.83 2.09
N ALA A 12 26.42 -7.05 0.80
CA ALA A 12 25.52 -6.20 0.02
C ALA A 12 24.06 -6.32 0.51
N ALA A 13 23.58 -7.54 0.75
CA ALA A 13 22.25 -7.78 1.29
C ALA A 13 22.08 -7.19 2.70
N LEU A 14 23.08 -7.34 3.58
CA LEU A 14 23.07 -6.76 4.94
C LEU A 14 23.10 -5.23 4.93
N ALA A 15 23.90 -4.62 4.04
CA ALA A 15 23.94 -3.17 3.87
C ALA A 15 22.60 -2.62 3.36
N LEU A 16 21.91 -3.34 2.46
CA LEU A 16 20.59 -2.98 1.97
C LEU A 16 19.50 -3.16 3.05
N THR A 17 19.56 -4.22 3.86
CA THR A 17 18.61 -4.40 4.98
C THR A 17 18.80 -3.37 6.09
N GLU A 18 20.04 -2.95 6.39
CA GLU A 18 20.31 -1.84 7.33
C GLU A 18 19.85 -0.48 6.78
N THR A 19 19.82 -0.28 5.46
CA THR A 19 19.34 0.98 4.87
C THR A 19 17.83 1.14 4.90
N TRP A 20 17.06 0.05 5.06
CA TRP A 20 15.59 0.11 5.04
C TRP A 20 15.01 0.25 6.45
N ALA A 21 15.55 -0.49 7.42
CA ALA A 21 15.06 -0.44 8.79
C ALA A 21 15.43 0.90 9.47
N GLY A 22 14.43 1.78 9.64
CA GLY A 22 14.49 2.89 10.59
C GLY A 22 14.79 4.28 10.04
N SER A 23 14.84 4.47 8.71
CA SER A 23 14.79 5.83 8.14
C SER A 23 13.35 6.27 7.93
N HIS A 24 13.05 7.53 8.24
CA HIS A 24 11.71 8.09 8.07
C HIS A 24 11.77 9.46 7.42
N SER A 25 10.69 9.90 6.80
CA SER A 25 10.61 11.18 6.10
C SER A 25 9.31 11.93 6.41
N LEU A 26 9.40 13.26 6.40
CA LEU A 26 8.25 14.16 6.45
C LEU A 26 8.31 15.03 5.21
N ARG A 27 7.32 14.91 4.34
CA ARG A 27 7.28 15.59 3.04
C ARG A 27 5.96 16.31 2.84
N TYR A 28 6.05 17.56 2.41
CA TYR A 28 4.91 18.36 2.00
C TYR A 28 5.01 18.65 0.51
N PHE A 29 3.89 18.47 -0.19
CA PHE A 29 3.75 18.77 -1.61
C PHE A 29 2.64 19.78 -1.79
N SER A 30 2.96 20.92 -2.41
CA SER A 30 2.01 21.98 -2.67
C SER A 30 1.98 22.33 -4.16
N ALA A 31 0.81 22.66 -4.67
CA ALA A 31 0.62 23.12 -6.04
C ALA A 31 -0.33 24.32 -6.08
N GLY A 32 0.08 25.36 -6.80
CA GLY A 32 -0.77 26.50 -7.11
C GLY A 32 -0.95 26.63 -8.62
N THR A 33 -2.19 26.59 -9.10
CA THR A 33 -2.53 26.65 -10.52
C THR A 33 -3.36 27.89 -10.84
N SER A 34 -2.85 28.75 -11.73
CA SER A 34 -3.59 29.91 -12.21
C SER A 34 -4.75 29.48 -13.13
N ARG A 35 -5.86 30.22 -13.07
CA ARG A 35 -7.08 29.89 -13.82
C ARG A 35 -7.63 31.14 -14.52
N PRO A 36 -6.98 31.62 -15.60
CA PRO A 36 -7.39 32.84 -16.30
C PRO A 36 -8.88 32.84 -16.63
N GLY A 37 -9.59 33.90 -16.24
CA GLY A 37 -11.04 34.05 -16.46
C GLY A 37 -11.94 33.13 -15.62
N ARG A 38 -11.40 32.34 -14.70
CA ARG A 38 -12.16 31.39 -13.86
C ARG A 38 -11.95 31.60 -12.35
N GLY A 39 -11.54 32.81 -11.96
CA GLY A 39 -11.35 33.20 -10.56
C GLY A 39 -9.88 33.13 -10.09
N GLU A 40 -9.71 33.03 -8.78
CA GLU A 40 -8.39 32.99 -8.14
C GLU A 40 -7.65 31.68 -8.45
N PRO A 41 -6.29 31.68 -8.41
CA PRO A 41 -5.52 30.45 -8.50
C PRO A 41 -5.97 29.41 -7.46
N ARG A 42 -6.02 28.14 -7.85
CA ARG A 42 -6.26 27.05 -6.89
C ARG A 42 -4.97 26.74 -6.18
N PHE A 43 -5.00 26.60 -4.86
CA PHE A 43 -3.89 26.10 -4.07
C PHE A 43 -4.29 24.80 -3.37
N MET A 44 -3.42 23.79 -3.47
CA MET A 44 -3.56 22.52 -2.77
C MET A 44 -2.25 22.18 -2.08
N SER A 45 -2.33 21.61 -0.88
CA SER A 45 -1.17 21.11 -0.15
C SER A 45 -1.50 19.77 0.49
N VAL A 46 -0.55 18.84 0.49
CA VAL A 46 -0.66 17.53 1.13
C VAL A 46 0.63 17.22 1.87
N GLY A 47 0.50 16.55 3.01
CA GLY A 47 1.62 16.16 3.87
C GLY A 47 1.64 14.66 4.05
N TYR A 48 2.84 14.09 3.98
CA TYR A 48 3.12 12.66 4.14
C TYR A 48 4.17 12.46 5.23
N VAL A 49 3.95 11.45 6.07
CA VAL A 49 5.02 10.80 6.81
C VAL A 49 5.26 9.46 6.12
N ASP A 50 6.47 9.29 5.61
CA ASP A 50 6.81 8.19 4.70
C ASP A 50 5.79 8.12 3.53
N ASP A 51 5.14 6.97 3.37
CA ASP A 51 4.14 6.76 2.33
C ASP A 51 2.69 7.02 2.80
N THR A 52 2.51 7.55 4.01
CA THR A 52 1.19 7.77 4.63
C THR A 52 0.80 9.25 4.61
N GLN A 53 -0.24 9.58 3.84
CA GLN A 53 -0.81 10.92 3.86
C GLN A 53 -1.47 11.21 5.21
N PHE A 54 -1.13 12.32 5.86
CA PHE A 54 -1.69 12.68 7.16
C PHE A 54 -2.45 14.01 7.19
N LEU A 55 -2.21 14.89 6.21
CA LEU A 55 -2.96 16.13 6.08
C LEU A 55 -3.21 16.54 4.62
N ARG A 56 -4.21 17.41 4.46
CA ARG A 56 -4.56 18.05 3.19
C ARG A 56 -5.17 19.43 3.40
N PHE A 57 -4.86 20.35 2.49
CA PHE A 57 -5.54 21.62 2.30
C PHE A 57 -5.98 21.79 0.84
N ASP A 58 -7.14 22.42 0.63
CA ASP A 58 -7.66 22.77 -0.70
C ASP A 58 -8.34 24.15 -0.64
N SER A 59 -7.82 25.12 -1.38
CA SER A 59 -8.36 26.50 -1.38
C SER A 59 -9.77 26.59 -1.93
N ASP A 60 -10.20 25.62 -2.73
CA ASP A 60 -11.53 25.57 -3.33
C ASP A 60 -12.58 24.90 -2.43
N ALA A 61 -12.18 24.38 -1.27
CA ALA A 61 -13.13 23.82 -0.31
C ALA A 61 -14.12 24.90 0.17
N ALA A 62 -15.35 24.51 0.50
CA ALA A 62 -16.38 25.45 0.97
C ALA A 62 -15.96 26.21 2.24
N SER A 63 -15.16 25.56 3.09
CA SER A 63 -14.50 26.17 4.24
C SER A 63 -13.03 25.74 4.23
N PRO A 64 -12.13 26.51 3.57
CA PRO A 64 -10.72 26.14 3.44
C PRO A 64 -10.03 26.08 4.80
N ARG A 65 -9.67 24.87 5.20
CA ARG A 65 -8.92 24.55 6.42
C ARG A 65 -8.02 23.36 6.19
N MET A 66 -7.00 23.22 7.03
CA MET A 66 -6.19 22.01 7.06
C MET A 66 -7.03 20.87 7.64
N GLU A 67 -7.02 19.72 6.97
CA GLU A 67 -7.81 18.56 7.36
C GLU A 67 -6.92 17.34 7.59
N PRO A 68 -7.18 16.55 8.64
CA PRO A 68 -6.50 15.27 8.86
C PRO A 68 -6.85 14.26 7.77
N ARG A 69 -5.89 13.38 7.49
CA ARG A 69 -6.01 12.25 6.57
C ARG A 69 -5.53 10.92 7.16
N ALA A 70 -5.05 10.93 8.39
CA ALA A 70 -4.69 9.74 9.14
C ALA A 70 -5.27 9.80 10.57
N PRO A 71 -5.72 8.67 11.16
CA PRO A 71 -6.32 8.64 12.49
C PRO A 71 -5.39 9.19 13.60
N TRP A 72 -4.09 8.95 13.50
CA TRP A 72 -3.11 9.47 14.47
C TRP A 72 -2.93 11.00 14.38
N ALA A 73 -3.21 11.60 13.22
CA ALA A 73 -3.15 13.06 13.08
C ALA A 73 -4.34 13.73 13.77
N GLU A 74 -5.51 13.07 13.85
CA GLU A 74 -6.71 13.60 14.53
C GLU A 74 -6.50 13.86 16.03
N GLN A 75 -5.46 13.27 16.63
CA GLN A 75 -5.08 13.48 18.02
C GLN A 75 -4.44 14.86 18.26
N GLU A 76 -4.04 15.56 17.21
CA GLU A 76 -3.51 16.92 17.31
C GLU A 76 -4.57 17.91 17.78
N GLY A 77 -4.16 18.85 18.64
CA GLY A 77 -5.05 19.83 19.25
C GLY A 77 -5.59 20.87 18.27
N LEU A 78 -6.64 21.59 18.68
CA LEU A 78 -7.26 22.65 17.88
C LEU A 78 -6.24 23.73 17.45
N GLU A 79 -5.34 24.12 18.35
CA GLU A 79 -4.29 25.12 18.10
C GLU A 79 -3.38 24.73 16.92
N TYR A 80 -2.99 23.45 16.84
CA TYR A 80 -2.20 22.94 15.72
C TYR A 80 -2.94 23.10 14.39
N TRP A 81 -4.22 22.72 14.34
CA TRP A 81 -5.01 22.81 13.11
C TRP A 81 -5.29 24.26 12.70
N GLU A 82 -5.46 25.17 13.66
CA GLU A 82 -5.60 26.60 13.41
C GLU A 82 -4.30 27.19 12.85
N GLU A 83 -3.15 26.85 13.43
CA GLU A 83 -1.83 27.28 12.95
C GLU A 83 -1.55 26.75 11.52
N GLN A 84 -1.74 25.45 11.28
CA GLN A 84 -1.54 24.85 9.96
C GLN A 84 -2.51 25.43 8.91
N THR A 85 -3.74 25.76 9.32
CA THR A 85 -4.69 26.45 8.44
C THR A 85 -4.25 27.88 8.11
N GLY A 86 -3.71 28.61 9.09
CA GLY A 86 -3.13 29.93 8.89
C GLY A 86 -1.99 29.90 7.87
N LEU A 87 -1.01 29.00 8.10
CA LEU A 87 0.13 28.80 7.20
C LEU A 87 -0.31 28.44 5.77
N ALA A 88 -1.30 27.55 5.61
CA ALA A 88 -1.80 27.19 4.29
C ALA A 88 -2.46 28.37 3.56
N LYS A 89 -3.13 29.28 4.28
CA LYS A 89 -3.70 30.51 3.71
C LYS A 89 -2.62 31.51 3.30
N ASP A 90 -1.55 31.63 4.08
CA ASP A 90 -0.40 32.47 3.74
C ASP A 90 0.34 31.95 2.50
N PHE A 91 0.51 30.62 2.40
CA PHE A 91 1.06 29.99 1.19
C PHE A 91 0.14 30.18 -0.02
N THR A 92 -1.18 30.12 0.15
CA THR A 92 -2.13 30.42 -0.94
C THR A 92 -1.87 31.80 -1.54
N GLN A 93 -1.66 32.83 -0.70
CA GLN A 93 -1.33 34.18 -1.18
C GLN A 93 0.06 34.25 -1.80
N SER A 94 1.04 33.57 -1.20
CA SER A 94 2.41 33.52 -1.71
C SER A 94 2.47 32.90 -3.11
N PHE A 95 1.72 31.81 -3.35
CA PHE A 95 1.61 31.18 -4.66
C PHE A 95 0.90 32.07 -5.68
N ARG A 96 -0.14 32.81 -5.27
CA ARG A 96 -0.80 33.79 -6.14
C ARG A 96 0.19 34.84 -6.63
N VAL A 97 0.98 35.43 -5.73
CA VAL A 97 2.01 36.41 -6.08
C VAL A 97 3.11 35.76 -6.93
N GLY A 98 3.55 34.57 -6.55
CA GLY A 98 4.55 33.78 -7.28
C GLY A 98 4.17 33.53 -8.73
N LEU A 99 2.92 33.12 -8.98
CA LEU A 99 2.40 32.87 -10.33
C LEU A 99 2.47 34.13 -11.21
N GLY A 100 2.13 35.30 -10.64
CA GLY A 100 2.25 36.58 -11.34
C GLY A 100 3.69 36.94 -11.67
N ASN A 101 4.61 36.77 -10.71
CA ASN A 101 6.03 37.06 -10.89
C ASN A 101 6.67 36.16 -11.96
N LEU A 102 6.45 34.84 -11.89
CA LEU A 102 7.02 33.89 -12.85
C LEU A 102 6.51 34.13 -14.25
N ARG A 103 5.19 34.37 -14.41
CA ARG A 103 4.62 34.75 -15.71
C ARG A 103 5.34 35.96 -16.31
N GLY A 104 5.66 36.95 -15.48
CA GLY A 104 6.45 38.12 -15.89
C GLY A 104 7.88 37.78 -16.28
N TYR A 105 8.59 36.97 -15.48
CA TYR A 105 9.97 36.57 -15.77
C TYR A 105 10.10 35.80 -17.09
N TYR A 106 9.11 34.98 -17.42
CA TYR A 106 9.07 34.21 -18.67
C TYR A 106 8.36 34.93 -19.83
N ASN A 107 7.92 36.18 -19.65
CA ASN A 107 7.17 36.96 -20.66
C ASN A 107 5.95 36.20 -21.23
N GLN A 108 5.22 35.49 -20.39
CA GLN A 108 4.08 34.66 -20.80
C GLN A 108 2.77 35.46 -20.82
N SER A 109 1.84 35.04 -21.68
CA SER A 109 0.54 35.71 -21.86
C SER A 109 -0.39 35.53 -20.65
N GLU A 110 -1.30 36.47 -20.44
CA GLU A 110 -2.29 36.37 -19.36
C GLU A 110 -3.35 35.28 -19.56
N ALA A 111 -3.54 34.82 -20.80
CA ALA A 111 -4.50 33.78 -21.14
C ALA A 111 -4.01 32.36 -20.76
N GLY A 112 -2.71 32.21 -20.48
CA GLY A 112 -2.10 30.92 -20.12
C GLY A 112 -2.42 30.51 -18.68
N SER A 113 -2.79 29.25 -18.49
CA SER A 113 -2.80 28.61 -17.17
C SER A 113 -1.40 28.10 -16.86
N HIS A 114 -0.94 28.39 -15.65
CA HIS A 114 0.41 28.09 -15.18
C HIS A 114 0.35 27.45 -13.81
N THR A 115 1.35 26.62 -13.50
CA THR A 115 1.41 25.89 -12.22
C THR A 115 2.76 26.06 -11.55
N ILE A 116 2.74 26.43 -10.27
CA ILE A 116 3.90 26.33 -9.37
C ILE A 116 3.71 25.08 -8.53
N GLN A 117 4.77 24.29 -8.38
CA GLN A 117 4.82 23.18 -7.44
C GLN A 117 5.95 23.43 -6.45
N TRP A 118 5.74 23.04 -5.20
CA TRP A 118 6.72 23.14 -4.13
C TRP A 118 6.75 21.84 -3.35
N MET A 119 7.94 21.28 -3.18
CA MET A 119 8.19 20.18 -2.26
C MET A 119 9.23 20.63 -1.22
N TYR A 120 8.91 20.41 0.05
CA TYR A 120 9.86 20.56 1.13
C TYR A 120 9.68 19.47 2.17
N GLY A 121 10.72 19.22 2.96
CA GLY A 121 10.68 18.19 3.97
C GLY A 121 12.06 17.74 4.44
N CYS A 122 12.08 16.76 5.33
CA CYS A 122 13.29 16.22 5.93
C CYS A 122 13.23 14.69 6.00
N ASP A 123 14.40 14.07 5.90
CA ASP A 123 14.64 12.65 6.13
C ASP A 123 15.45 12.49 7.41
N LEU A 124 15.07 11.53 8.25
CA LEU A 124 15.83 11.10 9.41
C LEU A 124 16.52 9.78 9.13
N GLY A 125 17.78 9.68 9.54
CA GLY A 125 18.46 8.40 9.62
C GLY A 125 17.96 7.55 10.79
N PRO A 126 18.43 6.29 10.90
CA PRO A 126 18.08 5.39 12.01
C PRO A 126 18.44 5.93 13.41
N ASP A 127 19.40 6.86 13.49
CA ASP A 127 19.76 7.54 14.74
C ASP A 127 18.82 8.72 15.10
N GLY A 128 17.78 8.93 14.29
CA GLY A 128 16.79 9.98 14.43
C GLY A 128 17.31 11.38 14.10
N ARG A 129 18.50 11.52 13.49
CA ARG A 129 19.07 12.82 13.10
C ARG A 129 18.74 13.15 11.64
N LEU A 130 18.77 14.44 11.32
CA LEU A 130 18.58 14.92 9.94
C LEU A 130 19.64 14.28 9.03
N LEU A 131 19.16 13.45 8.10
CA LEU A 131 19.96 12.86 7.04
C LEU A 131 19.98 13.78 5.81
N ARG A 132 18.81 14.33 5.44
CA ARG A 132 18.66 15.19 4.27
C ARG A 132 17.48 16.14 4.42
N GLY A 133 17.65 17.37 3.94
CA GLY A 133 16.59 18.37 3.83
C GLY A 133 16.27 18.69 2.37
N TYR A 134 15.03 19.05 2.09
CA TYR A 134 14.53 19.39 0.76
C TYR A 134 13.76 20.70 0.81
N HIS A 135 13.96 21.52 -0.23
CA HIS A 135 13.18 22.71 -0.48
C HIS A 135 13.34 23.09 -1.97
N GLN A 136 12.38 22.68 -2.79
CA GLN A 136 12.49 22.76 -4.25
C GLN A 136 11.17 23.16 -4.90
N PHE A 137 11.29 24.01 -5.92
CA PHE A 137 10.17 24.50 -6.70
C PHE A 137 10.29 24.05 -8.16
N ALA A 138 9.13 23.77 -8.76
CA ALA A 138 8.97 23.57 -10.19
C ALA A 138 7.92 24.56 -10.74
N TYR A 139 8.07 24.94 -12.00
CA TYR A 139 7.15 25.80 -12.73
C TYR A 139 6.76 25.15 -14.06
N ASP A 140 5.46 25.03 -14.33
CA ASP A 140 4.89 24.36 -15.50
C ASP A 140 5.48 22.95 -15.73
N GLY A 141 5.67 22.20 -14.64
CA GLY A 141 6.18 20.83 -14.65
C GLY A 141 7.69 20.69 -14.86
N LYS A 142 8.45 21.79 -14.86
CA LYS A 142 9.91 21.80 -14.98
C LYS A 142 10.56 22.33 -13.71
N ASP A 143 11.70 21.79 -13.33
CA ASP A 143 12.48 22.30 -12.21
C ASP A 143 12.74 23.80 -12.38
N TYR A 144 12.60 24.56 -11.28
CA TYR A 144 12.81 26.00 -11.26
C TYR A 144 14.01 26.35 -10.36
N ILE A 145 13.92 26.07 -9.07
CA ILE A 145 15.01 26.32 -8.11
C ILE A 145 14.97 25.30 -6.97
N ALA A 146 16.13 24.81 -6.54
CA ALA A 146 16.25 23.84 -5.46
C ALA A 146 17.35 24.23 -4.47
N LEU A 147 17.11 24.00 -3.17
CA LEU A 147 18.12 24.09 -2.13
C LEU A 147 19.09 22.90 -2.28
N ASN A 148 20.38 23.19 -2.26
CA ASN A 148 21.42 22.17 -2.36
C ASN A 148 21.55 21.37 -1.07
N GLY A 149 22.20 20.20 -1.14
CA GLY A 149 22.40 19.32 0.02
C GLY A 149 23.26 19.93 1.14
N ASP A 150 23.95 21.04 0.87
CA ASP A 150 24.67 21.82 1.90
C ASP A 150 23.75 22.70 2.77
N LEU A 151 22.46 22.80 2.40
CA LEU A 151 21.42 23.63 3.00
C LEU A 151 21.80 25.12 3.07
N ARG A 152 22.66 25.59 2.17
CA ARG A 152 23.21 26.95 2.15
C ARG A 152 23.17 27.61 0.78
N SER A 153 23.26 26.80 -0.27
CA SER A 153 23.31 27.29 -1.65
C SER A 153 22.11 26.80 -2.45
N TRP A 154 21.84 27.48 -3.57
CA TRP A 154 20.72 27.19 -4.45
C TRP A 154 21.22 26.76 -5.83
N THR A 155 20.48 25.85 -6.46
CA THR A 155 20.62 25.53 -7.88
C THR A 155 19.41 26.09 -8.63
N ALA A 156 19.66 27.03 -9.54
CA ALA A 156 18.67 27.59 -10.46
C ALA A 156 18.69 26.82 -11.79
N ALA A 157 17.50 26.45 -12.29
CA ALA A 157 17.39 25.67 -13.52
C ALA A 157 17.64 26.49 -14.80
N ASP A 158 17.32 27.78 -14.78
CA ASP A 158 17.48 28.66 -15.93
C ASP A 158 17.72 30.13 -15.54
N THR A 159 17.76 31.02 -16.55
CA THR A 159 18.00 32.46 -16.36
C THR A 159 16.91 33.17 -15.58
N ALA A 160 15.65 32.71 -15.65
CA ALA A 160 14.56 33.29 -14.87
C ALA A 160 14.70 32.88 -13.40
N ALA A 161 15.04 31.61 -13.13
CA ALA A 161 15.33 31.11 -11.79
C ALA A 161 16.51 31.84 -11.12
N GLN A 162 17.52 32.25 -11.89
CA GLN A 162 18.63 33.06 -11.37
C GLN A 162 18.18 34.40 -10.77
N ILE A 163 17.06 34.96 -11.22
CA ILE A 163 16.49 36.17 -10.62
C ILE A 163 16.02 35.89 -9.20
N THR A 164 15.29 34.78 -8.99
CA THR A 164 14.87 34.33 -7.65
C THR A 164 16.08 33.99 -6.79
N GLN A 165 17.05 33.24 -7.32
CA GLN A 165 18.28 32.87 -6.61
C GLN A 165 18.96 34.09 -6.00
N ARG A 166 19.24 35.13 -6.82
CA ARG A 166 19.91 36.35 -6.33
C ARG A 166 19.10 37.05 -5.24
N LYS A 167 17.77 37.11 -5.37
CA LYS A 167 16.90 37.70 -4.34
C LYS A 167 16.98 36.93 -3.02
N TRP A 168 16.92 35.61 -3.09
CA TRP A 168 16.98 34.73 -1.92
C TRP A 168 18.35 34.70 -1.24
N GLU A 169 19.43 34.81 -2.01
CA GLU A 169 20.79 34.96 -1.47
C GLU A 169 20.95 36.28 -0.72
N VAL A 170 20.44 37.39 -1.27
CA VAL A 170 20.45 38.70 -0.58
C VAL A 170 19.60 38.67 0.70
N ALA A 171 18.44 38.00 0.66
CA ALA A 171 17.55 37.85 1.81
C ALA A 171 18.00 36.76 2.81
N ARG A 172 19.07 36.01 2.50
CA ARG A 172 19.57 34.88 3.30
C ARG A 172 18.50 33.82 3.59
N GLU A 173 17.62 33.56 2.63
CA GLU A 173 16.50 32.61 2.76
C GLU A 173 16.96 31.20 3.14
N ALA A 174 18.13 30.77 2.64
CA ALA A 174 18.68 29.47 2.95
C ALA A 174 18.88 29.26 4.46
N GLU A 175 19.16 30.31 5.23
CA GLU A 175 19.36 30.19 6.68
C GLU A 175 18.04 29.93 7.42
N GLN A 176 16.96 30.57 6.99
CA GLN A 176 15.63 30.35 7.56
C GLN A 176 15.13 28.95 7.22
N VAL A 177 15.26 28.54 5.95
CA VAL A 177 14.87 27.20 5.49
C VAL A 177 15.70 26.13 6.21
N ARG A 178 17.01 26.33 6.36
CA ARG A 178 17.88 25.43 7.10
C ARG A 178 17.48 25.32 8.57
N ALA A 179 17.19 26.42 9.26
CA ALA A 179 16.75 26.40 10.64
C ALA A 179 15.45 25.60 10.82
N HIS A 180 14.49 25.76 9.88
CA HIS A 180 13.27 24.97 9.88
C HIS A 180 13.54 23.47 9.64
N LEU A 181 14.38 23.13 8.66
CA LEU A 181 14.70 21.75 8.29
C LEU A 181 15.51 21.01 9.37
N GLU A 182 16.45 21.68 10.02
CA GLU A 182 17.28 21.12 11.10
C GLU A 182 16.56 21.06 12.46
N GLY A 183 15.56 21.92 12.68
CA GLY A 183 14.78 21.99 13.92
C GLY A 183 13.35 21.47 13.75
N THR A 184 12.44 22.38 13.41
CA THR A 184 10.99 22.15 13.38
C THR A 184 10.58 20.92 12.60
N CYS A 185 11.13 20.68 11.41
CA CYS A 185 10.79 19.51 10.59
C CYS A 185 11.15 18.19 11.32
N VAL A 186 12.33 18.11 11.92
CA VAL A 186 12.80 16.95 12.68
C VAL A 186 11.93 16.71 13.91
N GLU A 187 11.57 17.79 14.63
CA GLU A 187 10.71 17.72 15.81
C GLU A 187 9.30 17.21 15.47
N TRP A 188 8.69 17.74 14.40
CA TRP A 188 7.38 17.30 13.93
C TRP A 188 7.40 15.85 13.47
N LEU A 189 8.40 15.44 12.70
CA LEU A 189 8.51 14.06 12.24
C LEU A 189 8.62 13.09 13.42
N ARG A 190 9.44 13.39 14.44
CA ARG A 190 9.53 12.56 15.65
C ARG A 190 8.19 12.47 16.38
N ARG A 191 7.49 13.59 16.54
CA ARG A 191 6.17 13.63 17.18
C ARG A 191 5.16 12.79 16.41
N HIS A 192 5.12 12.91 15.08
CA HIS A 192 4.20 12.14 14.24
C HIS A 192 4.52 10.64 14.27
N LEU A 193 5.81 10.25 14.28
CA LEU A 193 6.23 8.86 14.42
C LEU A 193 5.84 8.26 15.77
N GLU A 194 5.83 9.05 16.84
CA GLU A 194 5.36 8.60 18.15
C GLU A 194 3.83 8.47 18.17
N ASN A 195 3.10 9.49 17.72
CA ASN A 195 1.63 9.47 17.67
C ASN A 195 1.09 8.35 16.77
N GLY A 196 1.77 8.13 15.63
CA GLY A 196 1.40 7.16 14.60
C GLY A 196 2.17 5.84 14.70
N LYS A 197 2.82 5.54 15.82
CA LYS A 197 3.76 4.40 15.96
C LYS A 197 3.21 3.07 15.44
N GLU A 198 1.97 2.74 15.77
CA GLU A 198 1.32 1.48 15.34
C GLU A 198 1.09 1.39 13.82
N THR A 199 1.03 2.52 13.13
CA THR A 199 0.74 2.59 11.68
C THR A 199 1.97 2.94 10.84
N LEU A 200 2.83 3.83 11.33
CA LEU A 200 3.98 4.34 10.58
C LEU A 200 5.22 3.45 10.75
N GLN A 201 5.38 2.78 11.90
CA GLN A 201 6.52 1.91 12.19
C GLN A 201 6.16 0.41 12.04
N ARG A 202 5.09 0.10 11.31
CA ARG A 202 4.74 -1.27 10.95
C ARG A 202 5.41 -1.63 9.62
N ALA A 203 5.69 -2.91 9.43
CA ALA A 203 6.08 -3.46 8.15
C ALA A 203 5.15 -4.65 7.84
N ASP A 204 4.26 -4.46 6.87
CA ASP A 204 3.31 -5.48 6.44
C ASP A 204 3.93 -6.24 5.25
N PRO A 205 4.22 -7.55 5.38
CA PRO A 205 4.86 -8.31 4.31
C PRO A 205 3.92 -8.50 3.10
N PRO A 206 4.47 -8.52 1.87
CA PRO A 206 3.68 -8.73 0.67
C PRO A 206 3.09 -10.14 0.60
N LYS A 207 1.82 -10.22 0.24
CA LYS A 207 1.19 -11.46 -0.23
C LYS A 207 1.62 -11.68 -1.67
N THR A 208 2.38 -12.74 -1.90
CA THR A 208 2.99 -12.99 -3.21
C THR A 208 2.47 -14.25 -3.88
N HIS A 209 2.39 -14.21 -5.21
CA HIS A 209 2.05 -15.37 -6.04
C HIS A 209 2.48 -15.13 -7.49
N VAL A 210 2.60 -16.22 -8.27
CA VAL A 210 2.91 -16.16 -9.70
C VAL A 210 1.72 -16.66 -10.50
N THR A 211 1.30 -15.85 -11.47
CA THR A 211 0.24 -16.17 -12.44
C THR A 211 0.84 -16.52 -13.79
N HIS A 212 0.19 -17.43 -14.51
CA HIS A 212 0.63 -17.89 -15.83
C HIS A 212 -0.47 -17.59 -16.86
N HIS A 213 -0.09 -16.89 -17.92
CA HIS A 213 -0.98 -16.47 -19.00
C HIS A 213 -0.43 -16.96 -20.33
N PRO A 214 -0.98 -18.04 -20.91
CA PRO A 214 -0.59 -18.49 -22.26
C PRO A 214 -0.83 -17.37 -23.28
N VAL A 215 0.15 -17.08 -24.13
CA VAL A 215 0.05 -16.09 -25.22
C VAL A 215 -0.06 -16.81 -26.57
N SER A 216 0.76 -17.84 -26.78
CA SER A 216 0.74 -18.72 -27.94
C SER A 216 1.14 -20.15 -27.56
N ASP A 217 1.22 -21.06 -28.53
CA ASP A 217 1.72 -22.44 -28.33
C ASP A 217 3.23 -22.48 -27.99
N HIS A 218 3.92 -21.35 -28.11
CA HIS A 218 5.37 -21.26 -27.94
C HIS A 218 5.79 -20.38 -26.77
N GLU A 219 4.88 -19.56 -26.24
CA GLU A 219 5.22 -18.60 -25.19
C GLU A 219 4.04 -18.35 -24.23
N ALA A 220 4.40 -18.04 -23.00
CA ALA A 220 3.49 -17.60 -21.95
C ALA A 220 4.06 -16.40 -21.20
N THR A 221 3.19 -15.62 -20.59
CA THR A 221 3.60 -14.58 -19.65
C THR A 221 3.49 -15.11 -18.22
N LEU A 222 4.61 -15.07 -17.50
CA LEU A 222 4.62 -15.23 -16.04
C LEU A 222 4.53 -13.85 -15.40
N ARG A 223 3.59 -13.67 -14.48
CA ARG A 223 3.45 -12.42 -13.71
C ARG A 223 3.52 -12.70 -12.22
N CYS A 224 4.52 -12.12 -11.59
CA CYS A 224 4.77 -12.15 -10.16
C CYS A 224 4.07 -10.97 -9.50
N TRP A 225 3.20 -11.25 -8.53
CA TRP A 225 2.44 -10.26 -7.80
C TRP A 225 2.98 -10.09 -6.39
N ALA A 226 3.00 -8.85 -5.90
CA ALA A 226 3.14 -8.49 -4.50
C ALA A 226 1.95 -7.60 -4.13
N LEU A 227 1.17 -8.00 -3.12
CA LEU A 227 -0.08 -7.35 -2.74
C LEU A 227 -0.13 -7.06 -1.24
N GLY A 228 -0.74 -5.94 -0.86
CA GLY A 228 -1.10 -5.63 0.52
C GLY A 228 0.09 -5.41 1.44
N PHE A 229 1.18 -4.83 0.93
CA PHE A 229 2.39 -4.56 1.69
C PHE A 229 2.51 -3.09 2.09
N TYR A 230 3.30 -2.81 3.12
CA TYR A 230 3.68 -1.48 3.59
C TYR A 230 5.06 -1.57 4.26
N PRO A 231 6.02 -0.65 4.04
CA PRO A 231 5.94 0.58 3.22
C PRO A 231 5.92 0.31 1.70
N ALA A 232 5.83 1.35 0.87
CA ALA A 232 5.72 1.25 -0.58
C ALA A 232 7.00 0.79 -1.28
N GLU A 233 8.15 1.02 -0.66
CA GLU A 233 9.44 0.60 -1.18
C GLU A 233 9.48 -0.94 -1.22
N ILE A 234 9.70 -1.51 -2.40
CA ILE A 234 9.73 -2.96 -2.65
C ILE A 234 10.54 -3.23 -3.92
N THR A 235 11.32 -4.31 -3.92
CA THR A 235 12.05 -4.75 -5.11
C THR A 235 11.51 -6.08 -5.62
N LEU A 236 11.10 -6.11 -6.90
CA LEU A 236 10.67 -7.30 -7.62
C LEU A 236 11.59 -7.51 -8.82
N THR A 237 12.25 -8.67 -8.91
CA THR A 237 13.12 -9.01 -10.05
C THR A 237 12.83 -10.42 -10.56
N TRP A 238 12.96 -10.61 -11.87
CA TRP A 238 12.95 -11.94 -12.49
C TRP A 238 14.37 -12.41 -12.77
N GLN A 239 14.62 -13.69 -12.50
CA GLN A 239 15.85 -14.37 -12.88
C GLN A 239 15.53 -15.61 -13.70
N ARG A 240 16.42 -15.95 -14.65
CA ARG A 240 16.43 -17.20 -15.39
C ARG A 240 17.75 -17.91 -15.09
N ASP A 241 17.68 -19.10 -14.48
CA ASP A 241 18.86 -19.86 -14.05
C ASP A 241 19.89 -19.03 -13.22
N GLY A 242 19.39 -18.04 -12.47
CA GLY A 242 20.22 -17.13 -11.67
C GLY A 242 20.66 -15.84 -12.38
N GLU A 243 20.35 -15.67 -13.67
CA GLU A 243 20.66 -14.44 -14.42
C GLU A 243 19.45 -13.50 -14.46
N GLU A 244 19.65 -12.24 -14.06
CA GLU A 244 18.60 -11.23 -13.99
C GLU A 244 18.05 -10.83 -15.37
N GLN A 245 16.73 -10.71 -15.49
CA GLN A 245 16.01 -10.48 -16.76
C GLN A 245 15.43 -9.05 -16.85
N THR A 246 16.24 -8.01 -16.58
CA THR A 246 15.72 -6.62 -16.46
C THR A 246 15.13 -6.04 -17.74
N GLN A 247 15.70 -6.31 -18.92
CA GLN A 247 15.23 -5.73 -20.19
C GLN A 247 13.93 -6.38 -20.70
N ASP A 248 13.74 -7.67 -20.42
CA ASP A 248 12.59 -8.45 -20.88
C ASP A 248 11.45 -8.49 -19.85
N THR A 249 11.63 -7.77 -18.73
CA THR A 249 10.64 -7.68 -17.66
C THR A 249 9.80 -6.42 -17.79
N GLU A 250 8.49 -6.59 -17.89
CA GLU A 250 7.52 -5.53 -17.68
C GLU A 250 7.33 -5.33 -16.16
N LEU A 251 7.89 -4.24 -15.62
CA LEU A 251 7.77 -3.87 -14.21
C LEU A 251 6.88 -2.63 -14.08
N VAL A 252 5.78 -2.75 -13.34
CA VAL A 252 4.93 -1.58 -13.06
C VAL A 252 5.42 -0.78 -11.85
N GLU A 253 5.12 0.52 -11.85
CA GLU A 253 5.27 1.35 -10.65
C GLU A 253 4.44 0.80 -9.48
N THR A 254 4.94 1.03 -8.27
CA THR A 254 4.20 0.66 -7.06
C THR A 254 2.97 1.55 -6.95
N ARG A 255 1.80 0.95 -6.72
CA ARG A 255 0.52 1.68 -6.70
C ARG A 255 -0.22 1.47 -5.37
N PRO A 256 -0.87 2.51 -4.82
CA PRO A 256 -1.66 2.38 -3.61
C PRO A 256 -2.95 1.60 -3.89
N VAL A 257 -3.43 0.85 -2.89
CA VAL A 257 -4.71 0.12 -2.93
C VAL A 257 -5.87 0.96 -2.39
N GLY A 258 -5.57 1.92 -1.50
CA GLY A 258 -6.54 2.84 -0.88
C GLY A 258 -6.83 2.55 0.59
N ASP A 259 -6.33 1.44 1.13
CA ASP A 259 -6.40 1.05 2.55
C ASP A 259 -5.10 1.34 3.34
N GLY A 260 -4.19 2.11 2.72
CA GLY A 260 -2.85 2.37 3.26
C GLY A 260 -1.80 1.33 2.88
N THR A 261 -2.15 0.32 2.08
CA THR A 261 -1.20 -0.67 1.54
C THR A 261 -0.95 -0.47 0.04
N PHE A 262 0.07 -1.17 -0.45
CA PHE A 262 0.57 -1.08 -1.81
C PHE A 262 0.48 -2.41 -2.55
N GLN A 263 0.57 -2.33 -3.87
CA GLN A 263 0.68 -3.47 -4.76
C GLN A 263 1.65 -3.17 -5.91
N LYS A 264 2.33 -4.20 -6.40
CA LYS A 264 3.26 -4.15 -7.52
C LYS A 264 3.27 -5.50 -8.22
N TRP A 265 3.62 -5.52 -9.51
CA TRP A 265 3.88 -6.77 -10.20
C TRP A 265 5.00 -6.62 -11.23
N ALA A 266 5.62 -7.75 -11.55
CA ALA A 266 6.64 -7.87 -12.58
C ALA A 266 6.27 -9.04 -13.50
N ALA A 267 6.29 -8.85 -14.81
CA ALA A 267 5.96 -9.88 -15.78
C ALA A 267 7.10 -10.13 -16.77
N VAL A 268 7.27 -11.38 -17.18
CA VAL A 268 8.26 -11.80 -18.16
C VAL A 268 7.62 -12.76 -19.16
N VAL A 269 7.97 -12.64 -20.43
CA VAL A 269 7.57 -13.60 -21.46
C VAL A 269 8.56 -14.76 -21.45
N VAL A 270 8.04 -15.98 -21.36
CA VAL A 270 8.84 -17.20 -21.25
C VAL A 270 8.46 -18.19 -22.34
N PRO A 271 9.42 -18.94 -22.90
CA PRO A 271 9.12 -20.05 -23.79
C PRO A 271 8.30 -21.13 -23.06
N SER A 272 7.33 -21.73 -23.75
CA SER A 272 6.53 -22.82 -23.20
C SER A 272 7.42 -24.01 -22.80
N GLY A 273 7.24 -24.49 -21.57
CA GLY A 273 8.03 -25.57 -20.98
C GLY A 273 9.30 -25.12 -20.26
N GLU A 274 9.66 -23.83 -20.33
CA GLU A 274 10.80 -23.27 -19.61
C GLU A 274 10.41 -22.54 -18.33
N GLU A 275 9.13 -22.53 -17.95
CA GLU A 275 8.59 -21.72 -16.84
C GLU A 275 9.32 -21.97 -15.52
N GLN A 276 9.76 -23.21 -15.27
CA GLN A 276 10.45 -23.62 -14.04
C GLN A 276 11.89 -23.07 -13.92
N ARG A 277 12.48 -22.60 -15.02
CA ARG A 277 13.79 -21.93 -15.03
C ARG A 277 13.72 -20.49 -14.54
N TYR A 278 12.51 -19.93 -14.49
CA TYR A 278 12.27 -18.54 -14.09
C TYR A 278 11.88 -18.47 -12.62
N THR A 279 12.54 -17.59 -11.88
CA THR A 279 12.26 -17.29 -10.47
C THR A 279 12.01 -15.81 -10.28
N CYS A 280 10.95 -15.47 -9.56
CA CYS A 280 10.70 -14.11 -9.10
C CYS A 280 11.29 -13.92 -7.70
N HIS A 281 12.09 -12.87 -7.53
CA HIS A 281 12.68 -12.49 -6.26
C HIS A 281 11.97 -11.25 -5.71
N VAL A 282 11.57 -11.30 -4.45
CA VAL A 282 10.85 -10.22 -3.77
C VAL A 282 11.63 -9.83 -2.52
N GLN A 283 12.02 -8.56 -2.43
CA GLN A 283 12.66 -7.97 -1.26
C GLN A 283 11.79 -6.85 -0.73
N HIS A 284 11.52 -6.89 0.58
CA HIS A 284 10.69 -5.95 1.30
C HIS A 284 11.09 -5.97 2.79
N GLU A 285 11.03 -4.84 3.48
CA GLU A 285 11.39 -4.75 4.91
C GLU A 285 10.51 -5.61 5.82
N GLY A 286 9.25 -5.84 5.45
CA GLY A 286 8.35 -6.73 6.18
C GLY A 286 8.71 -8.21 6.07
N LEU A 287 9.65 -8.58 5.18
CA LEU A 287 10.12 -9.94 5.02
C LEU A 287 11.42 -10.18 5.81
N PRO A 288 11.49 -11.23 6.65
CA PRO A 288 12.73 -11.55 7.37
C PRO A 288 13.86 -11.97 6.44
N GLU A 289 13.51 -12.58 5.30
CA GLU A 289 14.43 -12.96 4.23
C GLU A 289 13.75 -12.74 2.86
N PRO A 290 14.51 -12.42 1.80
CA PRO A 290 13.97 -12.32 0.45
C PRO A 290 13.21 -13.58 0.02
N LEU A 291 12.04 -13.40 -0.58
CA LEU A 291 11.27 -14.51 -1.12
C LEU A 291 11.72 -14.84 -2.54
N THR A 292 11.77 -16.13 -2.86
CA THR A 292 11.98 -16.65 -4.22
C THR A 292 10.79 -17.50 -4.61
N LEU A 293 10.10 -17.09 -5.67
CA LEU A 293 8.85 -17.70 -6.14
C LEU A 293 9.07 -18.32 -7.52
N ARG A 294 8.46 -19.49 -7.73
CA ARG A 294 8.30 -20.09 -9.06
C ARG A 294 6.83 -20.17 -9.40
N TRP A 295 6.55 -20.31 -10.69
CA TRP A 295 5.19 -20.67 -11.09
C TRP A 295 4.91 -22.12 -10.68
N GLU A 296 3.87 -22.31 -9.88
CA GLU A 296 3.32 -23.63 -9.59
C GLU A 296 2.05 -23.82 -10.44
N PRO A 297 1.99 -24.87 -11.29
CA PRO A 297 0.76 -25.23 -11.95
C PRO A 297 -0.29 -25.49 -10.87
N SER A 298 -1.41 -24.76 -10.91
CA SER A 298 -2.46 -24.93 -9.93
C SER A 298 -2.81 -26.41 -9.84
N SER A 299 -2.49 -27.04 -8.71
CA SER A 299 -3.12 -28.29 -8.35
C SER A 299 -4.58 -27.94 -8.08
N GLN A 300 -5.41 -27.92 -9.13
CA GLN A 300 -6.79 -28.29 -8.98
C GLN A 300 -6.72 -29.69 -8.38
N SER A 301 -6.71 -29.73 -7.05
CA SER A 301 -6.93 -30.95 -6.30
C SER A 301 -8.24 -31.45 -6.85
N THR A 302 -8.14 -32.42 -7.75
CA THR A 302 -9.25 -33.25 -8.14
C THR A 302 -9.47 -34.10 -6.90
N ILE A 303 -10.04 -33.48 -5.86
CA ILE A 303 -10.75 -34.20 -4.82
C ILE A 303 -11.60 -35.18 -5.62
N PRO A 304 -11.50 -36.50 -5.42
CA PRO A 304 -12.17 -37.46 -6.26
C PRO A 304 -13.66 -37.39 -5.89
N ILE A 305 -14.35 -36.36 -6.38
CA ILE A 305 -15.78 -36.17 -6.26
C ILE A 305 -16.47 -37.41 -6.83
N VAL A 306 -15.89 -38.01 -7.87
CA VAL A 306 -16.31 -39.31 -8.41
C VAL A 306 -16.21 -40.44 -7.38
N GLY A 307 -15.14 -40.48 -6.57
CA GLY A 307 -14.97 -41.50 -5.53
C GLY A 307 -15.96 -41.36 -4.37
N ILE A 308 -16.26 -40.12 -3.96
CA ILE A 308 -17.25 -39.82 -2.92
C ILE A 308 -18.67 -40.14 -3.42
N VAL A 309 -19.00 -39.73 -4.65
CA VAL A 309 -20.30 -40.01 -5.27
C VAL A 309 -20.51 -41.51 -5.49
N ALA A 310 -19.50 -42.24 -5.96
CA ALA A 310 -19.56 -43.70 -6.10
C ALA A 310 -19.72 -44.40 -4.75
N GLY A 311 -18.98 -43.96 -3.72
CA GLY A 311 -19.10 -44.49 -2.35
C GLY A 311 -20.50 -44.28 -1.76
N LEU A 312 -21.08 -43.09 -1.93
CA LEU A 312 -22.43 -42.77 -1.46
C LEU A 312 -23.51 -43.56 -2.22
N ALA A 313 -23.35 -43.76 -3.53
CA ALA A 313 -24.28 -44.56 -4.32
C ALA A 313 -24.28 -46.03 -3.88
N VAL A 314 -23.10 -46.62 -3.63
CA VAL A 314 -22.99 -47.99 -3.12
C VAL A 314 -23.62 -48.12 -1.74
N LEU A 315 -23.36 -47.18 -0.83
CA LEU A 315 -23.99 -47.15 0.50
C LEU A 315 -25.52 -47.08 0.42
N ALA A 316 -26.07 -46.24 -0.47
CA ALA A 316 -27.51 -46.13 -0.67
C ALA A 316 -28.14 -47.45 -1.16
N VAL A 317 -27.47 -48.16 -2.07
CA VAL A 317 -27.92 -49.48 -2.56
C VAL A 317 -27.87 -50.54 -1.46
N VAL A 318 -26.81 -50.55 -0.64
CA VAL A 318 -26.70 -51.49 0.48
C VAL A 318 -27.78 -51.24 1.54
N VAL A 319 -28.03 -49.98 1.89
CA VAL A 319 -29.06 -49.61 2.86
C VAL A 319 -30.45 -49.97 2.36
N THR A 320 -30.78 -49.64 1.10
CA THR A 320 -32.07 -50.02 0.51
C THR A 320 -32.24 -51.54 0.43
N GLY A 321 -31.20 -52.28 0.05
CA GLY A 321 -31.20 -53.75 0.07
C GLY A 321 -31.45 -54.33 1.47
N ALA A 322 -30.78 -53.79 2.50
CA ALA A 322 -30.94 -54.22 3.88
C ALA A 322 -32.36 -53.92 4.42
N VAL A 323 -32.92 -52.75 4.10
CA VAL A 323 -34.29 -52.39 4.47
C VAL A 323 -35.30 -53.32 3.81
N VAL A 324 -35.16 -53.61 2.51
CA VAL A 324 -36.04 -54.54 1.80
C VAL A 324 -35.95 -55.94 2.41
N ALA A 325 -34.75 -56.44 2.70
CA ALA A 325 -34.56 -57.73 3.35
C ALA A 325 -35.20 -57.78 4.76
N ALA A 326 -35.04 -56.72 5.56
CA ALA A 326 -35.65 -56.62 6.88
C ALA A 326 -37.19 -56.56 6.82
N VAL A 327 -37.76 -55.83 5.85
CA VAL A 327 -39.21 -55.76 5.63
C VAL A 327 -39.75 -57.11 5.17
N MET A 328 -39.07 -57.81 4.26
CA MET A 328 -39.45 -59.16 3.83
C MET A 328 -39.38 -60.15 4.99
N TRP A 329 -38.37 -60.05 5.85
CA TRP A 329 -38.27 -60.90 7.05
C TRP A 329 -39.41 -60.61 8.03
N ARG A 330 -39.73 -59.34 8.30
CA ARG A 330 -40.89 -58.95 9.13
C ARG A 330 -42.22 -59.43 8.55
N ARG A 331 -42.41 -59.36 7.24
CA ARG A 331 -43.61 -59.90 6.57
C ARG A 331 -43.70 -61.42 6.68
N LYS A 332 -42.57 -62.12 6.68
CA LYS A 332 -42.53 -63.59 6.85
C LYS A 332 -42.74 -64.02 8.31
N SER A 333 -42.43 -63.17 9.29
CA SER A 333 -42.63 -63.46 10.72
C SER A 333 -44.00 -63.04 11.27
N SER A 334 -44.81 -62.26 10.55
CA SER A 334 -46.13 -61.80 11.03
C SER A 334 -47.31 -62.68 10.58
N GLY A 335 -47.05 -63.87 10.04
CA GLY A 335 -48.07 -64.86 9.68
C GLY A 335 -48.20 -65.97 10.71
N GLY A 336 -48.70 -65.69 11.92
CA GLY A 336 -49.08 -66.75 12.86
C GLY A 336 -49.35 -66.35 14.31
N LYS A 337 -50.61 -66.61 14.74
CA LYS A 337 -51.19 -66.59 16.12
C LYS A 337 -51.46 -65.20 16.72
N GLY A 338 -52.67 -64.81 17.11
CA GLY A 338 -53.89 -65.57 17.44
C GLY A 338 -54.07 -65.72 18.95
N GLY A 339 -54.66 -64.70 19.58
CA GLY A 339 -55.48 -64.68 20.82
C GLY A 339 -54.97 -65.33 22.12
N SER A 340 -54.96 -64.56 23.23
CA SER A 340 -55.99 -64.65 24.29
C SER A 340 -55.65 -63.77 25.52
N TYR A 341 -56.72 -63.35 26.18
CA TYR A 341 -56.86 -62.51 27.37
C TYR A 341 -56.10 -62.96 28.63
N SER A 342 -55.67 -62.01 29.46
CA SER A 342 -55.90 -61.99 30.94
C SER A 342 -55.67 -60.57 31.49
N GLN A 343 -56.10 -60.35 32.74
CA GLN A 343 -56.72 -59.15 33.28
C GLN A 343 -55.93 -58.54 34.46
N ALA A 344 -56.01 -57.20 34.57
CA ALA A 344 -55.90 -56.29 35.73
C ALA A 344 -54.73 -56.39 36.74
N ALA A 345 -54.11 -55.24 37.04
CA ALA A 345 -54.24 -54.57 38.34
C ALA A 345 -53.70 -53.13 38.31
N SER A 346 -54.34 -52.30 39.12
CA SER A 346 -54.19 -50.87 39.36
C SER A 346 -52.86 -50.43 39.98
N SER A 347 -52.44 -49.19 39.72
CA SER A 347 -52.39 -48.14 40.75
C SER A 347 -52.12 -46.76 40.16
N ASP A 348 -52.68 -45.80 40.88
CA ASP A 348 -52.90 -44.38 40.63
C ASP A 348 -51.69 -43.51 41.06
N SER A 349 -51.80 -42.19 40.83
CA SER A 349 -50.90 -41.04 41.07
C SER A 349 -50.25 -40.50 39.78
N GLY A 350 -50.47 -39.27 39.34
CA GLY A 350 -51.13 -38.11 39.93
C GLY A 350 -50.20 -36.89 39.81
N GLN A 351 -50.76 -35.76 39.33
CA GLN A 351 -50.16 -34.43 39.10
C GLN A 351 -49.35 -34.33 37.80
N GLY A 352 -49.76 -33.53 36.81
CA GLY A 352 -50.08 -32.09 36.88
C GLY A 352 -48.82 -31.35 36.42
N SER A 353 -48.80 -30.48 35.42
CA SER A 353 -49.81 -29.53 34.98
C SER A 353 -49.55 -29.09 33.54
N ASP A 354 -50.62 -28.55 32.98
CA ASP A 354 -50.83 -28.06 31.62
C ASP A 354 -50.04 -26.81 31.18
N VAL A 355 -50.26 -26.52 29.89
CA VAL A 355 -50.45 -25.21 29.22
C VAL A 355 -49.28 -24.80 28.31
N CYS A 356 -49.41 -25.04 27.00
CA CYS A 356 -49.97 -24.17 25.93
C CYS A 356 -49.04 -23.00 25.55
N LEU A 357 -48.49 -23.01 24.33
CA LEU A 357 -48.97 -22.24 23.16
C LEU A 357 -49.00 -20.74 23.44
N THR A 358 -48.22 -19.92 22.74
CA THR A 358 -48.55 -19.38 21.40
C THR A 358 -47.40 -18.47 20.95
N ALA A 359 -47.10 -18.47 19.64
CA ALA A 359 -47.24 -17.32 18.71
C ALA A 359 -46.18 -16.23 18.84
#